data_AF-Q6MJT9-F1
#
_entry.id   AF-Q6MJT9-F1
#
_cell.length_a   1.000
_cell.length_b   1.000
_cell.length_c   1.000
_cell.angle_alpha   90.00
_cell.angle_beta   90.00
_cell.angle_gamma   90.00
#
_symmetry.space_group_name_H-M   'P 1'
#
loop_
_entity.id
_entity.type
_entity.pdbx_description
1 polymer ?
#
loop_
_entity_poly.entity_id
_entity_poly.type
_entity_poly.pdbx_seq_one_letter_code
_entity_poly.pdbx_strand_id
1 'polypeptide(L)'
;MVISIATSPLLLKGAIVILNKRLNLTDGKEDSICSISKGADRISFKKVHSLSQLFEHFRDLVITHQSQLRDIAKTDWTKIPEHIEIDIKLVEQVDRTSTFFRYPDPMSPTGDKVKSGMQERNPEIRPPKPTISLFVDSPHGNKMYSLDHQPMNDVVQALFRLAETLAGAALGLRHEIGENRLR
;
A
#
# COMPACT_ATOMS: atom_id res chain seq x y z
N MET A 1 1.93 -12.62 -7.56
CA MET A 1 1.26 -11.31 -7.48
C MET A 1 0.71 -11.05 -6.07
N VAL A 2 1.50 -11.31 -5.01
CA VAL A 2 1.09 -11.10 -3.59
C VAL A 2 2.09 -10.17 -2.87
N ILE A 3 3.25 -9.92 -3.49
CA ILE A 3 4.39 -9.21 -2.88
C ILE A 3 4.18 -7.68 -2.83
N SER A 4 3.36 -7.11 -3.71
CA SER A 4 3.27 -5.64 -3.88
C SER A 4 2.55 -4.92 -2.72
N ILE A 5 1.56 -5.55 -2.11
CA ILE A 5 0.62 -4.89 -1.19
C ILE A 5 1.19 -4.82 0.24
N ALA A 6 1.96 -5.84 0.62
CA ALA A 6 2.63 -5.88 1.93
C ALA A 6 3.77 -4.87 2.07
N THR A 7 4.27 -4.39 0.94
CA THR A 7 5.48 -3.61 0.87
C THR A 7 5.19 -2.12 1.03
N SER A 8 4.03 -1.61 0.60
CA SER A 8 3.69 -0.18 0.67
C SER A 8 3.75 0.42 2.09
N PRO A 9 3.13 -0.19 3.14
CA PRO A 9 3.28 0.33 4.51
C PRO A 9 4.72 0.24 5.03
N LEU A 10 5.48 -0.77 4.60
CA LEU A 10 6.87 -0.95 5.00
C LEU A 10 7.79 0.10 4.34
N LEU A 11 7.54 0.43 3.08
CA LEU A 11 8.26 1.48 2.34
C LEU A 11 8.05 2.84 3.01
N LEU A 12 6.81 3.19 3.35
CA LEU A 12 6.50 4.43 4.07
C LEU A 12 7.18 4.48 5.46
N LYS A 13 7.11 3.39 6.23
CA LYS A 13 7.83 3.31 7.52
C LYS A 13 9.32 3.50 7.34
N GLY A 14 9.92 2.86 6.33
CA GLY A 14 11.34 3.03 6.01
C GLY A 14 11.70 4.48 5.65
N ALA A 15 10.88 5.13 4.83
CA ALA A 15 11.04 6.55 4.48
C ALA A 15 10.98 7.44 5.73
N ILE A 16 10.00 7.23 6.62
CA ILE A 16 9.86 7.98 7.87
C ILE A 16 11.09 7.77 8.78
N VAL A 17 11.61 6.53 8.90
CA VAL A 17 12.84 6.27 9.66
C VAL A 17 14.02 7.09 9.13
N ILE A 18 14.20 7.13 7.80
CA ILE A 18 15.30 7.89 7.18
C ILE A 18 15.18 9.38 7.52
N LEU A 19 13.97 9.95 7.37
CA LEU A 19 13.71 11.35 7.70
C LEU A 19 13.94 11.65 9.19
N ASN A 20 13.37 10.85 10.09
CA ASN A 20 13.53 11.02 11.53
C ASN A 20 15.00 11.00 11.97
N LYS A 21 15.80 10.08 11.41
CA LYS A 21 17.23 10.01 11.68
C LYS A 21 17.96 11.24 11.14
N ARG A 22 17.71 11.62 9.89
CA ARG A 22 18.48 12.68 9.24
C ARG A 22 18.16 14.06 9.80
N LEU A 23 16.91 14.29 10.19
CA LEU A 23 16.44 15.55 10.75
C LEU A 23 16.63 15.61 12.29
N ASN A 24 17.26 14.59 12.89
CA ASN A 24 17.50 14.49 14.34
C ASN A 24 16.22 14.67 15.21
N LEU A 25 15.09 14.14 14.75
CA LEU A 25 13.77 14.33 15.40
C LEU A 25 13.52 13.40 16.60
N THR A 26 14.58 12.78 17.10
CA THR A 26 14.46 11.58 17.94
C THR A 26 14.61 11.84 19.43
N ASP A 27 14.76 13.09 19.86
CA ASP A 27 14.96 13.47 21.28
C ASP A 27 16.01 12.59 22.01
N GLY A 28 16.96 11.99 21.28
CA GLY A 28 17.94 11.02 21.80
C GLY A 28 17.38 9.64 22.20
N LYS A 29 16.10 9.34 21.94
CA LYS A 29 15.46 8.05 22.26
C LYS A 29 15.30 7.19 21.01
N GLU A 30 15.92 6.01 20.96
CA GLU A 30 15.82 5.10 19.79
C GLU A 30 14.38 4.73 19.43
N ASP A 31 13.49 4.58 20.43
CA ASP A 31 12.09 4.22 20.22
C ASP A 31 11.30 5.28 19.42
N SER A 32 11.75 6.53 19.42
CA SER A 32 11.11 7.62 18.70
C SER A 32 11.29 7.52 17.18
N ILE A 33 12.36 6.86 16.72
CA ILE A 33 12.69 6.68 15.29
C ILE A 33 11.58 5.88 14.60
N CYS A 34 11.01 4.91 15.31
CA CYS A 34 10.02 3.96 14.80
C CYS A 34 8.60 4.28 15.29
N SER A 35 8.24 5.57 15.29
CA SER A 35 6.94 6.04 15.74
C SER A 35 6.35 7.09 14.80
N ILE A 36 5.02 7.18 14.76
CA ILE A 36 4.30 8.34 14.23
C ILE A 36 3.88 9.25 15.39
N SER A 37 3.90 10.56 15.17
CA SER A 37 3.32 11.53 16.09
C SER A 37 1.83 11.65 15.82
N LYS A 38 0.99 11.52 16.86
CA LYS A 38 -0.45 11.75 16.81
C LYS A 38 -0.83 12.71 17.95
N GLY A 39 -0.82 14.01 17.66
CA GLY A 39 -0.97 15.04 18.68
C GLY A 39 0.22 15.00 19.66
N ALA A 40 -0.05 14.89 20.96
CA ALA A 40 0.99 14.76 21.99
C ALA A 40 1.53 13.32 22.14
N ASP A 41 0.84 12.33 21.57
CA ASP A 41 1.20 10.92 21.73
C ASP A 41 2.09 10.41 20.58
N ARG A 42 2.99 9.47 20.89
CA ARG A 42 3.78 8.72 19.91
C ARG A 42 3.27 7.29 19.79
N ILE A 43 2.93 6.87 18.58
CA ILE A 43 2.44 5.53 18.30
C ILE A 43 3.52 4.74 17.56
N SER A 44 3.95 3.61 18.14
CA SER A 44 4.91 2.72 17.50
C SER A 44 4.40 2.20 16.16
N PHE A 45 5.30 2.12 15.17
CA PHE A 45 5.03 1.51 13.86
C PHE A 45 4.51 0.07 13.95
N LYS A 46 4.76 -0.65 15.04
CA LYS A 46 4.21 -2.01 15.26
C LYS A 46 2.67 -1.99 15.32
N LYS A 47 2.06 -0.87 15.70
CA LYS A 47 0.61 -0.70 15.87
C LYS A 47 -0.06 0.02 14.69
N VAL A 48 0.72 0.56 13.75
CA VAL A 48 0.20 1.37 12.63
C VAL A 48 0.27 0.57 11.34
N HIS A 49 -0.88 0.27 10.77
CA HIS A 49 -1.00 -0.44 9.49
C HIS A 49 -1.73 0.36 8.40
N SER A 50 -2.35 1.49 8.77
CA SER A 50 -3.01 2.38 7.82
C SER A 50 -1.98 3.10 6.94
N LEU A 51 -2.14 2.96 5.62
CA LEU A 51 -1.38 3.69 4.61
C LEU A 51 -1.66 5.20 4.71
N SER A 52 -2.91 5.60 4.92
CA SER A 52 -3.28 7.02 5.05
C SER A 52 -2.55 7.66 6.22
N GLN A 53 -2.58 7.05 7.41
CA GLN A 53 -1.89 7.59 8.59
C GLN A 53 -0.38 7.69 8.39
N LEU A 54 0.24 6.68 7.76
CA LEU A 54 1.68 6.71 7.48
C LEU A 54 2.03 7.77 6.44
N PHE A 55 1.22 7.93 5.40
CA PHE A 55 1.44 8.90 4.34
C PHE A 55 1.21 10.33 4.81
N GLU A 56 0.15 10.60 5.60
CA GLU A 56 -0.08 11.90 6.24
C GLU A 56 1.11 12.28 7.11
N HIS A 57 1.58 11.36 7.97
CA HIS A 57 2.74 11.64 8.80
C HIS A 57 4.01 11.89 7.98
N PHE A 58 4.25 11.12 6.92
CA PHE A 58 5.36 11.36 5.99
C PHE A 58 5.26 12.75 5.34
N ARG A 59 4.08 13.12 4.83
CA ARG A 59 3.81 14.42 4.21
C ARG A 59 4.05 15.56 5.19
N ASP A 60 3.56 15.43 6.42
CA ASP A 60 3.76 16.41 7.48
C ASP A 60 5.24 16.61 7.80
N LEU A 61 6.03 15.53 7.88
CA LEU A 61 7.47 15.63 8.09
C LEU A 61 8.17 16.40 6.97
N VAL A 62 7.83 16.08 5.72
CA VAL A 62 8.44 16.74 4.56
C VAL A 62 8.07 18.22 4.46
N ILE A 63 6.80 18.56 4.72
CA ILE A 63 6.34 19.96 4.69
C ILE A 63 6.93 20.76 5.85
N THR A 64 6.86 20.22 7.07
CA THR A 64 7.34 20.91 8.28
C THR A 64 8.84 21.18 8.22
N HIS A 65 9.62 20.23 7.68
CA HIS A 65 11.07 20.32 7.60
C HIS A 65 11.58 20.70 6.20
N GLN A 66 10.74 21.31 5.35
CA GLN A 66 11.09 21.63 3.96
C GLN A 66 12.35 22.51 3.82
N SER A 67 12.65 23.38 4.79
CA SER A 67 13.84 24.23 4.78
C SER A 67 15.10 23.39 4.96
N GLN A 68 15.13 22.55 5.99
CA GLN A 68 16.22 21.62 6.26
C GLN A 68 16.41 20.61 5.12
N LEU A 69 15.31 20.14 4.52
CA LEU A 69 15.37 19.22 3.38
C LEU A 69 16.01 19.88 2.15
N ARG A 70 15.75 21.17 1.89
CA ARG A 70 16.39 21.90 0.78
C ARG A 70 17.91 21.99 0.92
N ASP A 71 18.44 21.97 2.14
CA ASP A 71 19.88 22.03 2.39
C ASP A 71 20.58 20.67 2.19
N ILE A 72 19.85 19.57 2.34
CA ILE A 72 20.43 18.21 2.35
C ILE A 72 19.99 17.32 1.18
N ALA A 73 18.96 17.71 0.43
CA ALA A 73 18.42 16.95 -0.69
C ALA A 73 18.40 17.81 -1.97
N LYS A 74 18.59 17.17 -3.12
CA LYS A 74 18.48 17.83 -4.42
C LYS A 74 17.04 17.84 -4.91
N THR A 75 16.31 16.77 -4.60
CA THR A 75 14.90 16.62 -4.94
C THR A 75 14.03 17.44 -4.01
N ASP A 76 13.06 18.15 -4.59
CA ASP A 76 12.01 18.81 -3.84
C ASP A 76 10.94 17.80 -3.42
N TRP A 77 11.15 17.21 -2.24
CA TRP A 77 10.27 16.19 -1.67
C TRP A 77 8.86 16.72 -1.34
N THR A 78 8.64 18.04 -1.32
CA THR A 78 7.31 18.62 -1.07
C THR A 78 6.36 18.46 -2.25
N LYS A 79 6.89 18.23 -3.46
CA LYS A 79 6.12 18.02 -4.70
C LYS A 79 5.61 16.59 -4.81
N ILE A 80 4.75 16.21 -3.88
CA ILE A 80 4.16 14.88 -3.83
C ILE A 80 3.07 14.75 -4.90
N PRO A 81 3.11 13.73 -5.77
CA PRO A 81 2.08 13.52 -6.79
C PRO A 81 0.67 13.33 -6.19
N GLU A 82 -0.31 14.04 -6.75
CA GLU A 82 -1.70 14.04 -6.25
C GLU A 82 -2.38 12.67 -6.29
N HIS A 83 -1.99 11.82 -7.26
CA HIS A 83 -2.58 10.49 -7.43
C HIS A 83 -2.33 9.56 -6.22
N ILE A 84 -1.28 9.80 -5.43
CA ILE A 84 -0.94 8.94 -4.28
C ILE A 84 -2.08 8.94 -3.25
N GLU A 85 -2.66 10.11 -2.96
CA GLU A 85 -3.72 10.22 -1.97
C GLU A 85 -5.01 9.54 -2.45
N ILE A 86 -5.31 9.66 -3.74
CA ILE A 86 -6.45 9.00 -4.39
C ILE A 86 -6.28 7.48 -4.34
N ASP A 87 -5.10 6.99 -4.72
CA ASP A 87 -4.79 5.58 -4.75
C ASP A 87 -4.79 4.98 -3.32
N ILE A 88 -4.27 5.69 -2.32
CA ILE A 88 -4.32 5.25 -0.90
C ILE A 88 -5.77 5.11 -0.44
N LYS A 89 -6.62 6.10 -0.71
CA LYS A 89 -8.05 6.05 -0.33
C LYS A 89 -8.75 4.87 -0.99
N LEU A 90 -8.50 4.64 -2.27
CA LEU A 90 -9.10 3.52 -3.02
C LEU A 90 -8.67 2.16 -2.44
N VAL A 91 -7.39 2.03 -2.06
CA VAL A 91 -6.88 0.79 -1.46
C VAL A 91 -7.39 0.57 -0.05
N GLU A 92 -7.42 1.60 0.80
CA GLU A 92 -7.87 1.45 2.20
C GLU A 92 -9.37 1.20 2.34
N GLN A 93 -10.20 1.64 1.38
CA GLN A 93 -11.62 1.29 1.34
C GLN A 93 -11.84 -0.22 1.27
N VAL A 94 -10.89 -0.93 0.68
CA VAL A 94 -10.94 -2.37 0.47
C VAL A 94 -10.12 -3.13 1.50
N ASP A 95 -8.90 -2.66 1.77
CA ASP A 95 -7.91 -3.37 2.58
C ASP A 95 -7.26 -2.45 3.62
N ARG A 96 -8.08 -2.01 4.58
CA ARG A 96 -7.68 -1.07 5.64
C ARG A 96 -6.52 -1.57 6.51
N THR A 97 -6.45 -2.87 6.76
CA THR A 97 -5.42 -3.50 7.59
C THR A 97 -4.26 -4.06 6.76
N SER A 98 -4.36 -3.96 5.43
CA SER A 98 -3.41 -4.57 4.50
C SER A 98 -3.32 -6.09 4.72
N THR A 99 -4.44 -6.75 4.99
CA THR A 99 -4.53 -8.22 5.19
C THR A 99 -5.45 -8.88 4.17
N PHE A 100 -6.41 -8.14 3.60
CA PHE A 100 -7.42 -8.64 2.69
C PHE A 100 -6.77 -9.33 1.48
N PHE A 101 -5.81 -8.71 0.82
CA PHE A 101 -5.18 -9.35 -0.35
C PHE A 101 -4.10 -10.37 -0.01
N ARG A 102 -3.76 -10.55 1.28
CA ARG A 102 -2.64 -11.40 1.70
C ARG A 102 -3.07 -12.78 2.18
N TYR A 103 -4.22 -12.86 2.84
CA TYR A 103 -4.70 -14.09 3.46
C TYR A 103 -6.13 -14.39 3.03
N PRO A 104 -6.47 -15.68 2.84
CA PRO A 104 -7.86 -16.11 2.89
C PRO A 104 -8.46 -15.67 4.23
N ASP A 105 -9.67 -15.12 4.19
CA ASP A 105 -10.40 -14.75 5.40
C ASP A 105 -11.39 -15.87 5.74
N PRO A 106 -11.07 -16.75 6.71
CA PRO A 106 -11.96 -17.85 7.08
C PRO A 106 -13.28 -17.34 7.66
N MET A 107 -13.35 -16.10 8.14
CA MET A 107 -14.56 -15.47 8.65
C MET A 107 -15.39 -14.78 7.56
N SER A 108 -14.82 -14.57 6.37
CA SER A 108 -15.51 -14.02 5.20
C SER A 108 -15.23 -14.82 3.93
N PRO A 109 -15.79 -16.04 3.81
CA PRO A 109 -15.69 -16.85 2.59
C PRO A 109 -16.24 -16.11 1.36
N THR A 110 -17.22 -15.22 1.57
CA THR A 110 -17.79 -14.36 0.53
C THR A 110 -16.80 -13.30 0.05
N GLY A 111 -15.99 -12.72 0.95
CA GLY A 111 -14.94 -11.76 0.59
C GLY A 111 -13.83 -12.39 -0.24
N ASP A 112 -13.46 -13.64 0.08
CA ASP A 112 -12.48 -14.41 -0.70
C ASP A 112 -12.99 -14.72 -2.11
N LYS A 113 -14.29 -14.99 -2.28
CA LYS A 113 -14.89 -15.18 -3.61
C LYS A 113 -14.80 -13.93 -4.47
N VAL A 114 -14.88 -12.73 -3.89
CA VAL A 114 -14.76 -11.46 -4.63
C VAL A 114 -13.33 -11.19 -5.10
N LYS A 115 -12.31 -11.73 -4.42
CA LYS A 115 -10.89 -11.65 -4.86
C LYS A 115 -10.62 -12.51 -6.11
N SER A 116 -11.43 -13.54 -6.32
CA SER A 116 -11.25 -14.47 -7.45
C SER A 116 -11.78 -13.88 -8.75
N GLY A 117 -10.95 -13.83 -9.78
CA GLY A 117 -11.40 -13.56 -11.15
C GLY A 117 -12.33 -14.64 -11.71
N MET A 118 -12.31 -15.85 -11.15
CA MET A 118 -13.26 -16.91 -11.51
C MET A 118 -14.50 -16.79 -10.65
N GLN A 119 -15.63 -16.50 -11.30
CA GLN A 119 -16.95 -16.42 -10.69
C GLN A 119 -17.82 -17.57 -11.19
N GLU A 120 -18.57 -18.20 -10.27
CA GLU A 120 -19.58 -19.20 -10.63
C GLU A 120 -20.71 -18.50 -11.40
N ARG A 121 -21.07 -19.05 -12.55
CA ARG A 121 -22.14 -18.53 -13.41
C ARG A 121 -23.13 -19.63 -13.77
N ASN A 122 -24.37 -19.24 -14.01
CA ASN A 122 -25.35 -20.13 -14.60
C ASN A 122 -24.92 -20.45 -16.06
N PRO A 123 -24.74 -21.74 -16.43
CA PRO A 123 -24.38 -22.15 -17.78
C PRO A 123 -25.35 -21.70 -18.87
N GLU A 124 -26.59 -21.37 -18.52
CA GLU A 124 -27.61 -20.91 -19.47
C GLU A 124 -27.47 -19.43 -19.85
N ILE A 125 -26.70 -18.64 -19.08
CA ILE A 125 -26.53 -17.21 -19.31
C ILE A 125 -25.24 -16.96 -20.11
N ARG A 126 -25.41 -16.62 -21.39
CA ARG A 126 -24.29 -16.27 -22.27
C ARG A 126 -23.62 -14.96 -21.80
N PRO A 127 -22.29 -14.92 -21.65
CA PRO A 127 -21.62 -13.69 -21.22
C PRO A 127 -21.73 -12.60 -22.30
N PRO A 128 -21.85 -11.32 -21.90
CA PRO A 128 -21.99 -10.19 -22.83
C PRO A 128 -20.69 -9.88 -23.60
N LYS A 129 -19.56 -10.47 -23.19
CA LYS A 129 -18.24 -10.31 -23.80
C LYS A 129 -17.59 -11.69 -23.98
N PRO A 130 -16.59 -11.84 -24.86
CA PRO A 130 -15.81 -13.07 -24.96
C PRO A 130 -15.15 -13.37 -23.61
N THR A 131 -15.44 -14.53 -23.04
CA THR A 131 -14.98 -14.91 -21.70
C THR A 131 -14.51 -16.36 -21.70
N ILE A 132 -13.40 -16.64 -21.03
CA ILE A 132 -12.93 -18.00 -20.78
C ILE A 132 -13.81 -18.61 -19.68
N SER A 133 -14.48 -19.73 -19.99
CA SER A 133 -15.31 -20.46 -19.03
C SER A 133 -14.78 -21.88 -18.84
N LEU A 134 -14.69 -22.31 -17.58
CA LEU A 134 -14.41 -23.67 -17.17
C LEU A 134 -15.73 -24.36 -16.79
N PHE A 135 -15.99 -25.51 -17.40
CA PHE A 135 -17.10 -26.38 -17.00
C PHE A 135 -16.56 -27.49 -16.11
N VAL A 136 -17.14 -27.64 -14.94
CA VAL A 136 -16.81 -28.70 -13.98
C VAL A 136 -18.03 -29.59 -13.86
N ASP A 137 -17.92 -30.79 -14.41
CA ASP A 137 -18.89 -31.87 -14.21
C ASP A 137 -18.55 -32.57 -12.89
N SER A 138 -19.53 -32.63 -11.98
CA SER A 138 -19.34 -33.23 -10.66
C SER A 138 -20.57 -34.04 -10.24
N PRO A 139 -20.42 -35.05 -9.36
CA PRO A 139 -21.55 -35.83 -8.85
C PRO A 139 -22.64 -35.01 -8.14
N HIS A 140 -22.31 -33.76 -7.75
CA HIS A 140 -23.22 -32.83 -7.08
C HIS A 140 -23.84 -31.80 -8.03
N GLY A 141 -23.66 -31.97 -9.34
CA GLY A 141 -24.18 -31.09 -10.39
C GLY A 141 -23.08 -30.40 -11.19
N ASN A 142 -23.48 -29.90 -12.37
CA ASN A 142 -22.61 -29.17 -13.29
C ASN A 142 -22.45 -27.73 -12.83
N LYS A 143 -21.21 -27.27 -12.74
CA LYS A 143 -20.89 -25.86 -12.43
C LYS A 143 -20.09 -25.24 -13.55
N MET A 144 -20.44 -24.02 -13.92
CA MET A 144 -19.66 -23.21 -14.85
C MET A 144 -18.98 -22.08 -14.09
N TYR A 145 -17.69 -21.91 -14.31
CA TYR A 145 -16.91 -20.80 -13.78
C TYR A 145 -16.43 -19.95 -14.94
N SER A 146 -16.72 -18.66 -14.93
CA SER A 146 -16.24 -17.73 -15.94
C SER A 146 -15.18 -16.82 -15.36
N LEU A 147 -14.10 -16.60 -16.12
CA LEU A 147 -13.09 -15.60 -15.79
C LEU A 147 -13.64 -14.21 -16.12
N ASP A 148 -14.28 -13.56 -15.15
CA ASP A 148 -14.70 -12.18 -15.32
C ASP A 148 -13.48 -11.25 -15.24
N HIS A 149 -13.51 -10.16 -16.00
CA HIS A 149 -12.37 -9.26 -16.09
C HIS A 149 -12.08 -8.68 -14.70
N GLN A 150 -10.97 -9.11 -14.10
CA GLN A 150 -10.46 -8.79 -12.76
C GLN A 150 -11.42 -7.98 -11.86
N PRO A 151 -12.19 -8.63 -10.96
CA PRO A 151 -12.85 -7.89 -9.91
C PRO A 151 -11.78 -7.04 -9.22
N MET A 152 -12.08 -5.75 -9.06
CA MET A 152 -11.19 -4.79 -8.39
C MET A 152 -9.95 -4.37 -9.21
N ASN A 153 -10.02 -4.42 -10.55
CA ASN A 153 -8.94 -3.94 -11.42
C ASN A 153 -8.42 -2.54 -11.00
N ASP A 154 -9.31 -1.59 -10.71
CA ASP A 154 -8.91 -0.23 -10.29
C ASP A 154 -8.08 -0.24 -9.01
N VAL A 155 -8.44 -1.10 -8.04
CA VAL A 155 -7.72 -1.24 -6.76
C VAL A 155 -6.36 -1.90 -6.99
N VAL A 156 -6.31 -2.93 -7.84
CA VAL A 156 -5.06 -3.59 -8.23
C VAL A 156 -4.13 -2.63 -8.95
N GLN A 157 -4.64 -1.82 -9.87
CA GLN A 157 -3.85 -0.79 -10.57
C GLN A 157 -3.36 0.29 -9.61
N ALA A 158 -4.20 0.75 -8.69
CA ALA A 158 -3.79 1.68 -7.64
C ALA A 158 -2.68 1.10 -6.75
N LEU A 159 -2.78 -0.18 -6.39
CA LEU A 159 -1.73 -0.88 -5.64
C LEU A 159 -0.41 -0.94 -6.40
N PHE A 160 -0.43 -1.18 -7.71
CA PHE A 160 0.77 -1.16 -8.54
C PHE A 160 1.40 0.22 -8.59
N ARG A 161 0.60 1.26 -8.90
CA ARG A 161 1.06 2.65 -8.91
C ARG A 161 1.66 3.07 -7.58
N LEU A 162 0.99 2.74 -6.46
CA LEU A 162 1.51 3.04 -5.13
C LEU A 162 2.82 2.31 -4.85
N ALA A 163 2.90 1.02 -5.15
CA ALA A 163 4.11 0.25 -4.89
C ALA A 163 5.30 0.77 -5.70
N GLU A 164 5.10 1.09 -6.97
CA GLU A 164 6.13 1.65 -7.84
C GLU A 164 6.58 3.04 -7.35
N THR A 165 5.63 3.94 -7.12
CA THR A 165 5.92 5.31 -6.67
C THR A 165 6.59 5.32 -5.29
N LEU A 166 6.10 4.53 -4.33
CA LEU A 166 6.69 4.46 -2.98
C LEU A 166 8.06 3.76 -2.99
N ALA A 167 8.28 2.77 -3.85
CA ALA A 167 9.58 2.13 -3.99
C ALA A 167 10.61 3.11 -4.57
N GLY A 168 10.22 3.86 -5.62
CA GLY A 168 11.05 4.93 -6.19
C GLY A 168 11.36 6.02 -5.16
N ALA A 169 10.37 6.48 -4.41
CA ALA A 169 10.54 7.47 -3.35
C ALA A 169 11.48 6.96 -2.24
N ALA A 170 11.28 5.72 -1.76
CA ALA A 170 12.14 5.13 -0.74
C ALA A 170 13.60 4.98 -1.21
N LEU A 171 13.80 4.60 -2.46
CA LEU A 171 15.14 4.52 -3.07
C LEU A 171 15.78 5.91 -3.17
N GLY A 172 15.04 6.92 -3.67
CA GLY A 172 15.52 8.29 -3.78
C GLY A 172 15.88 8.90 -2.43
N LEU A 173 15.03 8.72 -1.41
CA LEU A 173 15.31 9.15 -0.05
C LEU A 173 16.56 8.48 0.50
N ARG A 174 16.73 7.17 0.28
CA ARG A 174 17.93 6.47 0.72
C ARG A 174 19.20 6.97 0.02
N HIS A 175 19.11 7.35 -1.24
CA HIS A 175 20.24 7.84 -2.02
C HIS A 175 20.63 9.28 -1.68
N GLU A 176 19.65 10.18 -1.53
CA GLU A 176 19.90 11.60 -1.27
C GLU A 176 20.08 11.92 0.22
N ILE A 177 19.26 11.29 1.07
CA ILE A 177 19.09 11.66 2.49
C ILE A 177 19.64 10.56 3.40
N GLY A 178 19.57 9.30 2.98
CA GLY A 178 20.13 8.16 3.69
C GLY A 178 21.66 8.25 3.82
N GLU A 179 22.20 7.66 4.88
CA GLU A 179 23.62 7.71 5.24
C GLU A 179 24.55 7.40 4.04
N ASN A 180 25.17 8.44 3.48
CA ASN A 180 26.54 8.31 3.01
C ASN A 180 27.43 8.20 4.25
N ARG A 181 27.77 6.97 4.65
CA ARG A 181 29.08 6.72 5.25
C ARG A 181 30.10 7.16 4.21
N LEU A 182 30.58 8.40 4.31
CA LEU A 182 31.86 8.94 3.82
C LEU A 182 31.74 10.46 3.78
N ARG A 183 31.93 11.08 4.94
CA ARG A 183 32.75 12.28 5.17
C ARG A 183 32.70 12.64 6.65
#